data_AF-A0A976CT64-F1
#
_entry.id   AF-A0A976CT64-F1
#
_cell.length_a   1.000
_cell.length_b   1.000
_cell.length_c   1.000
_cell.angle_alpha   90.00
_cell.angle_beta   90.00
_cell.angle_gamma   90.00
#
_symmetry.space_group_name_H-M   'P 1'
#
loop_
_entity.id
_entity.type
_entity.pdbx_description
1 polymer ?
#
loop_
_entity_poly.entity_id
_entity_poly.type
_entity_poly.pdbx_seq_one_letter_code
_entity_poly.pdbx_strand_id
1 'polypeptide(L)' 'MLGHDFQQVETLPENDRTRYTITPQARKDLLTRLLKLNHQRAAEEAAQAALSTPTKGIKPKKAQRAKQEDELI' A
#
# COMPACT_ATOMS: atom_id res chain seq x y z
N MET A 1 -25.41 -2.20 15.75
CA MET A 1 -24.62 -2.41 16.99
C MET A 1 -23.50 -3.39 16.70
N LEU A 2 -22.33 -3.27 17.32
CA LEU A 2 -21.19 -4.18 17.07
C LEU A 2 -21.45 -5.60 17.61
N GLY A 3 -22.36 -5.75 18.57
CA GLY A 3 -22.76 -7.05 19.14
C GLY A 3 -21.56 -7.76 19.77
N HIS A 4 -21.05 -7.20 20.87
CA HIS A 4 -19.94 -7.81 21.59
C HIS A 4 -20.46 -8.97 22.43
N ASP A 5 -20.02 -10.17 22.12
CA ASP A 5 -20.36 -11.38 22.86
C ASP A 5 -19.31 -12.47 22.61
N PHE A 6 -19.43 -13.61 23.28
CA PHE A 6 -18.63 -14.79 22.98
C PHE A 6 -19.06 -15.39 21.64
N GLN A 7 -18.18 -15.31 20.65
CA GLN A 7 -18.39 -15.88 19.32
C GLN A 7 -17.42 -17.04 19.09
N GLN A 8 -17.87 -18.04 18.34
CA GLN A 8 -16.96 -19.06 17.81
C GLN A 8 -16.14 -18.47 16.66
N VAL A 9 -14.82 -18.62 16.76
CA VAL A 9 -13.87 -18.16 15.77
C VAL A 9 -13.19 -19.37 15.14
N GLU A 10 -13.74 -19.87 14.04
CA GLU A 10 -13.34 -21.11 13.37
C GLU A 10 -11.85 -21.20 13.00
N THR A 11 -11.17 -20.05 12.85
CA THR A 11 -9.73 -19.99 12.58
C THR A 11 -8.86 -20.40 13.77
N LEU A 12 -9.44 -20.55 14.97
CA LEU A 12 -8.75 -21.04 16.16
C LEU A 12 -8.99 -22.53 16.41
N PRO A 13 -8.05 -23.21 17.11
CA PRO A 13 -8.23 -24.57 17.61
C PRO A 13 -9.48 -24.71 18.48
N GLU A 14 -10.06 -25.91 18.52
CA GLU A 14 -11.32 -26.19 19.24
C GLU A 14 -11.25 -25.82 20.73
N ASN A 15 -10.11 -26.03 21.38
CA ASN A 15 -9.89 -25.72 22.80
C ASN A 15 -9.96 -24.21 23.14
N ASP A 16 -9.88 -23.33 22.14
CA ASP A 16 -9.79 -21.86 22.32
C ASP A 16 -10.65 -21.11 21.30
N ARG A 17 -11.64 -21.79 20.71
CA ARG A 17 -12.47 -21.25 19.63
C ARG A 17 -13.44 -20.16 20.12
N THR A 18 -13.75 -20.13 21.42
CA THR A 18 -14.71 -19.19 22.00
C THR A 18 -13.99 -17.92 22.47
N ARG A 19 -14.17 -16.82 21.73
CA ARG A 19 -13.53 -15.52 22.04
C ARG A 19 -14.58 -14.44 22.21
N TYR A 20 -14.38 -13.56 23.20
CA TYR A 20 -15.21 -12.35 23.36
C TYR A 20 -14.85 -11.36 22.25
N THR A 21 -15.74 -11.21 21.28
CA THR A 21 -15.49 -10.43 20.07
C THR A 21 -16.79 -9.88 19.49
N ILE A 22 -16.69 -9.15 18.39
CA ILE A 22 -17.84 -8.65 17.64
C ILE A 22 -18.49 -9.76 16.83
N THR A 23 -19.78 -9.60 16.54
CA THR A 23 -20.49 -10.51 15.63
C THR A 23 -19.78 -10.66 14.29
N PRO A 24 -19.84 -11.84 13.64
CA PRO A 24 -19.28 -12.05 12.31
C PRO A 24 -19.80 -11.04 11.27
N GLN A 25 -21.06 -10.61 11.40
CA GLN A 25 -21.65 -9.60 10.54
C GLN A 25 -20.99 -8.22 10.76
N ALA A 26 -20.89 -7.76 12.00
CA ALA A 26 -20.24 -6.49 12.31
C ALA A 26 -18.76 -6.48 11.88
N ARG A 27 -18.07 -7.62 11.96
CA ARG A 27 -16.69 -7.76 11.45
C ARG A 27 -16.62 -7.51 9.95
N LYS A 28 -17.52 -8.10 9.16
CA LYS A 28 -17.57 -7.89 7.71
C LYS A 28 -17.83 -6.42 7.38
N ASP A 29 -18.82 -5.82 8.01
CA ASP A 29 -19.20 -4.42 7.75
C ASP A 29 -18.04 -3.44 8.08
N LEU A 30 -17.34 -3.69 9.20
CA LEU A 30 -16.15 -2.92 9.58
C LEU A 30 -15.02 -3.08 8.57
N LEU A 31 -14.70 -4.31 8.16
CA LEU A 31 -13.65 -4.56 7.19
C LEU A 31 -13.94 -3.89 5.84
N THR A 32 -15.19 -3.93 5.36
CA THR A 32 -15.60 -3.24 4.14
C THR A 32 -15.40 -1.72 4.25
N ARG A 33 -15.78 -1.12 5.39
CA ARG A 33 -15.60 0.32 5.61
C ARG A 33 -14.13 0.70 5.70
N LEU A 34 -13.33 -0.08 6.42
CA LEU A 34 -11.89 0.15 6.57
C LEU A 34 -11.16 0.01 5.23
N LEU A 35 -11.53 -0.98 4.42
CA LEU A 35 -10.96 -1.17 3.09
C LEU A 35 -11.25 0.03 2.18
N LYS A 36 -12.49 0.54 2.20
CA LYS A 36 -12.85 1.76 1.45
C LYS A 36 -12.01 2.97 1.88
N LEU A 37 -11.84 3.17 3.18
CA LEU A 37 -10.99 4.25 3.72
C LEU A 37 -9.52 4.06 3.37
N ASN A 38 -9.04 2.81 3.37
CA ASN A 38 -7.67 2.48 2.98
C ASN A 38 -7.41 2.87 1.51
N HIS A 39 -8.32 2.53 0.59
CA HIS A 39 -8.20 2.93 -0.81
C HIS A 39 -8.19 4.45 -1.01
N GLN A 40 -9.03 5.18 -0.24
CA GLN A 40 -9.04 6.65 -0.29
C GLN A 40 -7.70 7.22 0.15
N ARG A 41 -7.16 6.77 1.29
CA ARG A 41 -5.85 7.21 1.79
C ARG A 41 -4.71 6.83 0.84
N ALA A 42 -4.72 5.63 0.30
CA ALA A 42 -3.71 5.19 -0.66
C ALA A 42 -3.68 6.08 -1.92
N ALA A 43 -4.85 6.53 -2.41
CA ALA A 43 -4.92 7.46 -3.52
C ALA A 43 -4.38 8.86 -3.16
N GLU A 44 -4.71 9.35 -1.96
CA GLU A 44 -4.17 10.62 -1.43
C GLU A 44 -2.65 10.58 -1.25
N GLU A 45 -2.13 9.49 -0.68
CA GLU A 45 -0.70 9.26 -0.49
C GLU A 45 0.03 9.16 -1.84
N ALA A 46 -0.53 8.46 -2.83
CA ALA A 46 0.03 8.40 -4.18
C ALA A 46 0.07 9.77 -4.86
N ALA A 47 -0.97 10.59 -4.69
CA ALA A 47 -1.02 11.96 -5.20
C ALA A 47 0.03 12.85 -4.51
N GLN A 48 0.17 12.75 -3.19
CA GLN A 48 1.20 13.49 -2.43
C GLN A 48 2.62 13.04 -2.80
N ALA A 49 2.84 11.74 -3.02
CA ALA A 49 4.10 11.21 -3.51
C ALA A 49 4.44 11.79 -4.90
N ALA A 50 3.47 11.90 -5.81
CA ALA A 50 3.66 12.52 -7.12
C ALA A 50 3.98 14.02 -7.05
N LEU A 51 3.42 14.74 -6.08
CA LEU A 51 3.68 16.18 -5.86
C LEU A 51 5.04 16.44 -5.18
N SER A 52 5.56 15.47 -4.45
CA SER A 52 6.81 15.60 -3.68
C SER A 52 8.04 15.09 -4.39
N THR A 53 7.92 14.45 -5.57
CA THR A 53 9.10 14.14 -6.39
C THR A 53 9.68 15.44 -6.96
N PRO A 54 10.91 15.86 -6.58
CA PRO A 54 11.58 16.90 -7.33
C PRO A 54 11.80 16.38 -8.75
N THR A 55 11.26 17.07 -9.75
CA THR A 55 11.58 16.85 -11.17
C THR A 55 13.09 16.83 -11.32
N LYS A 56 13.68 15.64 -11.38
CA LYS A 56 15.10 15.44 -11.61
C LYS A 56 15.34 15.86 -13.05
N GLY A 57 15.80 17.11 -13.21
CA GLY A 57 16.05 17.72 -14.50
C GLY A 57 16.83 16.77 -15.42
N ILE A 58 16.24 16.47 -16.57
CA ILE A 58 16.89 15.75 -17.65
C ILE A 58 18.05 16.62 -18.11
N LYS A 59 19.27 16.33 -17.64
CA LYS A 59 20.48 16.94 -18.20
C LYS A 59 20.72 16.28 -19.58
N PRO A 60 20.80 17.05 -20.68
CA PRO A 60 21.09 16.48 -21.98
C PRO A 60 22.51 15.89 -21.98
N LYS A 61 22.64 14.60 -22.35
CA LYS A 61 23.95 13.97 -22.59
C LYS A 61 24.59 14.64 -23.81
N LYS A 62 25.57 15.51 -23.58
CA LYS A 62 26.48 15.97 -24.64
C LYS A 62 27.23 14.77 -25.21
N ALA A 63 27.15 14.62 -26.52
CA ALA A 63 27.82 13.60 -27.31
C ALA A 63 29.33 13.60 -27.05
N GLN A 64 29.83 12.53 -26.42
CA GLN A 64 31.24 12.17 -26.49
C GLN A 64 31.44 11.41 -27.80
N ARG A 65 31.72 12.15 -28.87
CA ARG A 65 32.11 11.58 -30.17
C ARG A 65 33.05 12.56 -30.87
N ALA A 66 34.29 12.66 -30.37
CA ALA A 66 35.46 13.24 -31.05
C ALA A 66 36.63 13.23 -30.06
N LYS A 67 37.46 12.17 -30.07
CA LYS A 67 38.88 12.13 -29.61
C LYS A 67 39.41 10.68 -29.52
N GLN A 68 39.07 9.82 -30.48
CA GLN A 68 39.70 8.50 -30.63
C GLN A 68 39.86 8.17 -32.13
N GLU A 69 40.42 9.06 -32.94
CA GLU A 69 40.82 8.71 -34.32
C GLU A 69 42.19 9.31 -34.76
N ASP A 70 42.94 10.01 -33.90
CA ASP A 70 44.20 10.70 -34.31
C ASP A 70 45.51 10.11 -33.75
N GLU A 71 45.52 8.86 -33.26
CA GLU A 71 46.78 8.16 -32.87
C GLU A 71 46.89 6.77 -33.51
N LEU A 72 46.63 6.69 -34.82
CA LEU A 72 47.13 5.60 -35.64
C LEU A 72 47.38 6.07 -37.08
N ILE A 73 48.43 6.88 -37.25
CA ILE A 73 49.21 6.99 -38.50
C ILE A 73 50.68 6.84 -38.12
#